data_AF-A0A0W0TVY1-F1
#
_entry.id   AF-A0A0W0TVY1-F1
#
_cell.length_a   1.000
_cell.length_b   1.000
_cell.length_c   1.000
_cell.angle_alpha   90.00
_cell.angle_beta   90.00
_cell.angle_gamma   90.00
#
_symmetry.space_group_name_H-M   'P 1'
#
loop_
_entity.id
_entity.type
_entity.pdbx_description
1 polymer ?
#
loop_
_entity_poly.entity_id
_entity_poly.type
_entity_poly.pdbx_seq_one_letter_code
_entity_poly.pdbx_strand_id
1 'polypeptide(L)'
;MNKNNKWNDYSFNNYLLDAIHKAESKEDWEKEWQSFDKKPIRYYQGLLFRGSAEDTSHCFKQGIKENASSEFLEDYIQDMNGAIGVSTTKSFQVAKNYALPTIVTRNEAILATKPIWAESYIYVIDFKGETGIDLEATFTLRGQHGAAELSKNKKEVNIVGTVSSEDILGAFYVNLTGKIKWIQNTYRKELWDSSLLASLLPKEFYDELAKEGKSELTFS
;
A
#
# COMPACT_ATOMS: atom_id res chain seq x y z
N MET A 1 -31.73 -11.75 -60.83
CA MET A 1 -31.45 -12.36 -59.52
C MET A 1 -30.11 -13.05 -59.59
N ASN A 2 -29.07 -12.46 -59.00
CA ASN A 2 -27.79 -13.13 -58.80
C ASN A 2 -27.65 -13.39 -57.29
N LYS A 3 -27.59 -14.68 -56.94
CA LYS A 3 -27.25 -15.17 -55.61
C LYS A 3 -25.74 -15.02 -55.42
N ASN A 4 -25.35 -14.85 -54.16
CA ASN A 4 -23.98 -14.86 -53.62
C ASN A 4 -23.25 -13.53 -53.67
N ASN A 5 -23.48 -12.75 -52.62
CA ASN A 5 -22.38 -12.23 -51.84
C ASN A 5 -22.92 -11.81 -50.46
N LYS A 6 -23.10 -12.80 -49.55
CA LYS A 6 -23.09 -12.52 -48.12
C LYS A 6 -21.67 -12.04 -47.83
N TRP A 7 -21.45 -10.73 -47.87
CA TRP A 7 -20.22 -10.14 -47.37
C TRP A 7 -20.19 -10.51 -45.90
N ASN A 8 -19.20 -11.29 -45.51
CA ASN A 8 -18.96 -11.63 -44.12
C ASN A 8 -18.71 -10.30 -43.40
N ASP A 9 -19.58 -9.93 -42.44
CA ASP A 9 -19.43 -8.74 -41.59
C ASP A 9 -18.23 -8.82 -40.63
N TYR A 10 -17.30 -9.74 -40.88
CA TYR A 10 -15.96 -9.72 -40.30
C TYR A 10 -15.12 -8.69 -41.05
N SER A 11 -15.32 -7.43 -40.67
CA SER A 11 -14.47 -6.31 -41.10
C SER A 11 -13.00 -6.65 -40.79
N PHE A 12 -12.07 -6.14 -41.61
CA PHE A 12 -10.62 -6.33 -41.43
C PHE A 12 -10.14 -6.09 -39.98
N ASN A 13 -10.78 -5.17 -39.25
CA ASN A 13 -10.52 -4.91 -37.84
C ASN A 13 -10.75 -6.14 -36.94
N ASN A 14 -11.78 -6.94 -37.21
CA ASN A 14 -12.04 -8.15 -36.43
C ASN A 14 -11.00 -9.24 -36.73
N TYR A 15 -10.51 -9.33 -37.97
CA TYR A 15 -9.45 -10.27 -38.33
C TYR A 15 -8.11 -9.88 -37.72
N LEU A 16 -7.82 -8.57 -37.66
CA LEU A 16 -6.64 -8.02 -37.00
C LEU A 16 -6.71 -8.28 -35.49
N LEU A 17 -7.84 -7.98 -34.84
CA LEU A 17 -8.04 -8.28 -33.42
C LEU A 17 -7.92 -9.77 -33.14
N ASP A 18 -8.58 -10.65 -33.91
CA ASP A 18 -8.50 -12.10 -33.73
C ASP A 18 -7.08 -12.65 -33.95
N ALA A 19 -6.30 -12.06 -34.86
CA ALA A 19 -4.91 -12.45 -35.11
C ALA A 19 -4.00 -12.02 -33.95
N ILE A 20 -4.16 -10.80 -33.43
CA ILE A 20 -3.35 -10.29 -32.32
C ILE A 20 -3.75 -11.00 -31.00
N HIS A 21 -5.04 -11.30 -30.77
CA HIS A 21 -5.51 -12.11 -29.64
C HIS A 21 -5.02 -13.57 -29.67
N LYS A 22 -4.68 -14.11 -30.85
CA LYS A 22 -4.11 -15.46 -31.01
C LYS A 22 -2.59 -15.48 -30.92
N ALA A 23 -1.92 -14.37 -31.22
CA ALA A 23 -0.47 -14.29 -31.30
C ALA A 23 0.18 -13.98 -29.94
N GLU A 24 -0.54 -13.31 -29.04
CA GLU A 24 0.06 -12.72 -27.84
C GLU A 24 -0.68 -13.13 -26.57
N SER A 25 0.09 -13.42 -25.52
CA SER A 25 -0.47 -13.70 -24.21
C SER A 25 -1.18 -12.45 -23.67
N LYS A 26 -2.16 -12.63 -22.78
CA LYS A 26 -2.83 -11.49 -22.12
C LYS A 26 -1.81 -10.57 -21.40
N GLU A 27 -0.71 -11.14 -20.91
CA GLU A 27 0.37 -10.41 -20.26
C GLU A 27 1.18 -9.54 -21.23
N ASP A 28 1.25 -9.89 -22.51
CA ASP A 28 1.96 -9.09 -23.53
C ASP A 28 1.11 -7.92 -24.00
N TRP A 29 -0.21 -8.14 -24.17
CA TRP A 29 -1.18 -7.08 -24.44
C TRP A 29 -1.23 -6.01 -23.35
N GLU A 30 -1.21 -6.41 -22.07
CA GLU A 30 -1.21 -5.44 -20.96
C GLU A 30 0.08 -4.60 -20.93
N LYS A 31 1.22 -5.14 -21.39
CA LYS A 31 2.47 -4.38 -21.55
C LYS A 31 2.41 -3.44 -22.76
N GLU A 32 1.91 -3.91 -23.90
CA GLU A 32 1.79 -3.08 -25.10
C GLU A 32 0.79 -1.94 -24.90
N TRP A 33 -0.36 -2.18 -24.27
CA TRP A 33 -1.35 -1.14 -24.01
C TRP A 33 -0.84 -0.05 -23.07
N GLN A 34 -0.03 -0.42 -22.06
CA GLN A 34 0.66 0.54 -21.19
C GLN A 34 1.61 1.47 -21.97
N SER A 35 2.11 1.06 -23.14
CA SER A 35 2.97 1.89 -23.98
C SER A 35 2.24 3.01 -24.74
N PHE A 36 0.90 2.91 -24.86
CA PHE A 36 0.07 3.93 -25.52
C PHE A 36 -0.48 5.00 -24.56
N ASP A 37 -0.51 4.72 -23.25
CA ASP A 37 -0.86 5.74 -22.26
C ASP A 37 0.32 6.72 -22.09
N LYS A 38 0.06 8.01 -22.26
CA LYS A 38 1.08 9.05 -22.09
C LYS A 38 1.43 9.30 -20.62
N LYS A 39 0.62 8.81 -19.68
CA LYS A 39 0.80 9.00 -18.23
C LYS A 39 0.43 7.73 -17.45
N PRO A 40 1.06 6.59 -17.73
CA PRO A 40 0.70 5.31 -17.13
C PRO A 40 0.79 5.37 -15.60
N ILE A 41 -0.09 4.63 -14.94
CA ILE A 41 -0.17 4.51 -13.48
C ILE A 41 -0.15 3.03 -13.12
N ARG A 42 0.66 2.67 -12.12
CA ARG A 42 0.69 1.31 -11.58
C ARG A 42 -0.08 1.28 -10.27
N TYR A 43 -1.13 0.47 -10.24
CA TYR A 43 -1.86 0.17 -9.02
C TYR A 43 -1.24 -1.03 -8.26
N TYR A 44 -1.45 -1.07 -6.96
CA TYR A 44 -0.90 -2.06 -6.03
C TYR A 44 -1.96 -2.60 -5.08
N GLN A 45 -1.89 -3.91 -4.87
CA GLN A 45 -2.59 -4.67 -3.85
C GLN A 45 -1.59 -5.54 -3.10
N GLY A 46 -1.87 -5.82 -1.82
CA GLY A 46 -1.06 -6.67 -0.98
C GLY A 46 -0.66 -6.03 0.34
N LEU A 47 0.37 -6.58 0.96
CA LEU A 47 0.81 -6.18 2.30
C LEU A 47 1.50 -4.82 2.30
N LEU A 48 0.97 -3.92 3.12
CA LEU A 48 1.44 -2.55 3.31
C LEU A 48 1.61 -2.26 4.81
N PHE A 49 2.48 -1.31 5.09
CA PHE A 49 2.79 -0.84 6.43
C PHE A 49 2.61 0.67 6.51
N ARG A 50 2.16 1.17 7.67
CA ARG A 50 2.03 2.61 7.92
C ARG A 50 2.45 2.94 9.35
N GLY A 51 3.43 3.84 9.49
CA GLY A 51 3.76 4.45 10.78
C GLY A 51 2.82 5.62 11.08
N SER A 52 2.24 5.69 12.28
CA SER A 52 1.33 6.76 12.70
C SER A 52 1.32 6.93 14.23
N ALA A 53 0.94 8.11 14.73
CA ALA A 53 0.53 8.30 16.14
C ALA A 53 -0.98 8.15 16.36
N GLU A 54 -1.74 7.99 15.28
CA GLU A 54 -3.18 7.81 15.40
C GLU A 54 -3.47 6.51 16.14
N ASP A 55 -4.33 6.59 17.15
CA ASP A 55 -4.61 5.47 18.04
C ASP A 55 -5.40 4.35 17.34
N THR A 56 -5.06 3.12 17.72
CA THR A 56 -5.65 1.89 17.16
C THR A 56 -7.17 1.83 17.31
N SER A 57 -7.76 2.37 18.38
CA SER A 57 -9.21 2.31 18.57
C SER A 57 -9.99 3.06 17.48
N HIS A 58 -9.43 4.17 16.98
CA HIS A 58 -10.02 4.93 15.88
C HIS A 58 -9.80 4.21 14.55
N CYS A 59 -8.54 3.91 14.21
CA CYS A 59 -8.19 3.31 12.92
C CYS A 59 -8.85 1.94 12.71
N PHE A 60 -8.89 1.10 13.74
CA PHE A 60 -9.53 -0.21 13.65
C PHE A 60 -11.04 -0.11 13.50
N LYS A 61 -11.69 0.94 13.99
CA LYS A 61 -13.15 1.09 13.87
C LYS A 61 -13.56 1.78 12.57
N GLN A 62 -12.82 2.80 12.14
CA GLN A 62 -13.22 3.68 11.04
C GLN A 62 -12.40 3.52 9.76
N GLY A 63 -11.35 2.69 9.80
CA GLY A 63 -10.32 2.67 8.78
C GLY A 63 -9.36 3.85 8.93
N ILE A 64 -8.50 4.03 7.94
CA ILE A 64 -7.54 5.14 7.86
C ILE A 64 -7.90 5.96 6.63
N LYS A 65 -8.16 7.25 6.81
CA LYS A 65 -8.61 8.15 5.73
C LYS A 65 -7.53 9.14 5.36
N GLU A 66 -7.55 9.58 4.12
CA GLU A 66 -6.75 10.72 3.68
C GLU A 66 -7.17 11.99 4.44
N ASN A 67 -6.20 12.86 4.72
CA ASN A 67 -6.46 14.13 5.41
C ASN A 67 -7.14 15.15 4.48
N ALA A 68 -6.80 15.10 3.20
CA ALA A 68 -7.37 15.89 2.13
C ALA A 68 -7.54 15.04 0.87
N SER A 69 -8.64 15.27 0.16
CA SER A 69 -8.90 14.69 -1.16
C SER A 69 -8.47 15.66 -2.25
N SER A 70 -7.98 15.15 -3.39
CA SER A 70 -7.83 15.92 -4.62
C SER A 70 -8.71 15.36 -5.73
N GLU A 71 -9.19 16.24 -6.61
CA GLU A 71 -9.83 15.83 -7.86
C GLU A 71 -8.80 15.42 -8.92
N PHE A 72 -7.52 15.74 -8.71
CA PHE A 72 -6.44 15.48 -9.65
C PHE A 72 -5.58 14.31 -9.19
N LEU A 73 -5.57 13.24 -10.00
CA LEU A 73 -4.79 12.03 -9.74
C LEU A 73 -3.28 12.28 -9.61
N GLU A 74 -2.76 13.30 -10.30
CA GLU A 74 -1.35 13.69 -10.21
C GLU A 74 -0.95 14.17 -8.82
N ASP A 75 -1.87 14.70 -8.02
CA ASP A 75 -1.56 15.12 -6.65
C ASP A 75 -1.28 13.93 -5.73
N TYR A 76 -1.83 12.76 -6.05
CA TYR A 76 -1.58 11.51 -5.34
C TYR A 76 -0.25 10.85 -5.72
N ILE A 77 0.37 11.27 -6.82
CA ILE A 77 1.62 10.72 -7.35
C ILE A 77 2.83 11.55 -6.88
N GLN A 78 2.62 12.62 -6.12
CA GLN A 78 3.70 13.49 -5.64
C GLN A 78 4.40 12.93 -4.39
N ASP A 79 5.73 12.83 -4.44
CA ASP A 79 6.61 12.28 -3.39
C ASP A 79 6.64 13.09 -2.07
N MET A 80 5.91 14.21 -1.98
CA MET A 80 5.95 15.14 -0.83
C MET A 80 4.58 15.67 -0.36
N ASN A 81 3.47 15.14 -0.84
CA ASN A 81 2.15 15.60 -0.39
C ASN A 81 1.62 14.77 0.78
N GLY A 82 2.08 15.08 2.00
CA GLY A 82 1.67 14.35 3.21
C GLY A 82 0.19 14.50 3.60
N ALA A 83 -0.58 15.34 2.89
CA ALA A 83 -1.99 15.56 3.17
C ALA A 83 -2.92 14.76 2.23
N ILE A 84 -2.48 14.42 1.02
CA ILE A 84 -3.33 13.88 -0.04
C ILE A 84 -3.07 12.37 -0.20
N GLY A 85 -4.12 11.59 -0.01
CA GLY A 85 -4.06 10.13 0.07
C GLY A 85 -3.59 9.61 1.43
N VAL A 86 -3.66 8.29 1.57
CA VAL A 86 -3.13 7.55 2.71
C VAL A 86 -1.76 6.99 2.31
N SER A 87 -0.71 7.67 2.75
CA SER A 87 0.67 7.21 2.53
C SER A 87 0.95 5.92 3.29
N THR A 88 1.35 4.89 2.56
CA THR A 88 1.76 3.57 3.07
C THR A 88 3.03 3.11 2.38
N THR A 89 3.65 2.04 2.86
CA THR A 89 4.88 1.50 2.28
C THR A 89 4.88 -0.02 2.27
N LYS A 90 5.51 -0.59 1.24
CA LYS A 90 5.80 -2.03 1.16
C LYS A 90 6.92 -2.45 2.14
N SER A 91 7.58 -1.51 2.81
CA SER A 91 8.73 -1.74 3.69
C SER A 91 8.40 -1.48 5.15
N PHE A 92 8.42 -2.53 5.97
CA PHE A 92 8.25 -2.41 7.41
C PHE A 92 9.26 -1.43 8.03
N GLN A 93 10.53 -1.49 7.60
CA GLN A 93 11.58 -0.61 8.13
C GLN A 93 11.31 0.87 7.83
N VAL A 94 10.73 1.18 6.66
CA VAL A 94 10.33 2.54 6.31
C VAL A 94 9.19 2.98 7.23
N ALA A 95 8.14 2.17 7.38
CA ALA A 95 7.02 2.50 8.28
C ALA A 95 7.48 2.69 9.73
N LYS A 96 8.40 1.87 10.22
CA LYS A 96 9.06 2.03 11.53
C LYS A 96 9.78 3.37 11.64
N ASN A 97 10.52 3.80 10.62
CA ASN A 97 11.20 5.10 10.61
C ASN A 97 10.22 6.28 10.62
N TYR A 98 9.01 6.13 10.07
CA TYR A 98 7.93 7.13 10.12
C TYR A 98 7.15 7.11 11.43
N ALA A 99 7.07 5.97 12.11
CA ALA A 99 6.48 5.85 13.44
C ALA A 99 7.39 6.44 14.54
N LEU A 100 8.71 6.31 14.39
CA LEU A 100 9.72 6.66 15.40
C LEU A 100 10.45 8.03 15.30
N PRO A 101 10.16 8.98 14.39
CA PRO A 101 11.01 10.16 14.19
C PRO A 101 10.67 11.33 15.14
N THR A 102 10.54 11.03 16.43
CA THR A 102 10.70 12.03 17.51
C THR A 102 11.55 11.52 18.68
N ILE A 103 12.51 10.61 18.45
CA ILE A 103 13.48 10.23 19.49
C ILE A 103 14.89 10.69 19.18
N VAL A 104 15.32 10.77 17.92
CA VAL A 104 16.68 11.24 17.58
C VAL A 104 16.68 11.87 16.19
N THR A 105 17.34 13.02 16.02
CA THR A 105 17.62 13.75 14.75
C THR A 105 16.58 14.76 14.23
N ARG A 106 16.55 15.96 14.83
CA ARG A 106 16.56 17.26 14.12
C ARG A 106 16.69 18.40 15.14
N ASN A 107 17.89 18.98 15.23
CA ASN A 107 18.25 20.25 15.87
C ASN A 107 17.69 20.53 17.28
N GLU A 108 18.61 20.63 18.23
CA GLU A 108 18.48 20.92 19.67
C GLU A 108 17.77 22.25 20.03
N ALA A 109 17.00 22.87 19.13
CA ALA A 109 16.31 24.15 19.38
C ALA A 109 14.79 24.12 19.11
N ILE A 110 14.25 23.15 18.36
CA ILE A 110 12.80 23.14 18.00
C ILE A 110 11.99 22.13 18.80
N LEU A 111 12.64 21.11 19.39
CA LEU A 111 11.95 20.02 20.10
C LEU A 111 11.59 20.32 21.57
N ALA A 112 11.91 21.51 22.09
CA ALA A 112 11.54 21.88 23.46
C ALA A 112 10.03 22.16 23.67
N THR A 113 9.20 22.11 22.62
CA THR A 113 7.80 22.59 22.68
C THR A 113 6.74 21.64 22.12
N LYS A 114 7.11 20.46 21.62
CA LYS A 114 6.12 19.46 21.20
C LYS A 114 6.42 18.12 21.88
N PRO A 115 5.43 17.49 22.53
CA PRO A 115 5.66 16.23 23.19
C PRO A 115 6.18 15.24 22.15
N ILE A 116 7.34 14.66 22.46
CA ILE A 116 7.81 13.39 21.92
C ILE A 116 6.58 12.48 21.90
N TRP A 117 6.17 12.00 20.72
CA TRP A 117 4.94 11.22 20.59
C TRP A 117 5.06 10.02 21.54
N ALA A 118 4.25 10.00 22.61
CA ALA A 118 4.42 9.05 23.71
C ALA A 118 4.17 7.61 23.25
N GLU A 119 3.40 7.46 22.17
CA GLU A 119 2.91 6.21 21.63
C GLU A 119 2.93 6.29 20.10
N SER A 120 3.59 5.32 19.48
CA SER A 120 3.66 5.21 18.02
C SER A 120 3.20 3.83 17.59
N TYR A 121 2.52 3.77 16.46
CA TYR A 121 1.93 2.55 15.91
C TYR A 121 2.47 2.29 14.51
N ILE A 122 2.76 1.03 14.23
CA ILE A 122 3.06 0.53 12.90
C ILE A 122 1.91 -0.38 12.48
N TYR A 123 0.99 0.14 11.70
CA TYR A 123 -0.15 -0.59 11.16
C TYR A 123 0.31 -1.57 10.10
N VAL A 124 -0.27 -2.78 10.12
CA VAL A 124 -0.11 -3.80 9.09
C VAL A 124 -1.43 -3.93 8.34
N ILE A 125 -1.37 -3.78 7.03
CA ILE A 125 -2.54 -3.64 6.15
C ILE A 125 -2.42 -4.69 5.05
N ASP A 126 -3.44 -5.53 4.89
CA ASP A 126 -3.64 -6.42 3.75
C ASP A 126 -4.55 -5.71 2.74
N PHE A 127 -3.97 -4.81 1.93
CA PHE A 127 -4.76 -3.91 1.10
C PHE A 127 -5.28 -4.62 -0.15
N LYS A 128 -6.61 -4.77 -0.22
CA LYS A 128 -7.32 -5.41 -1.33
C LYS A 128 -8.03 -4.42 -2.25
N GLY A 129 -7.95 -3.12 -1.96
CA GLY A 129 -8.58 -2.07 -2.75
C GLY A 129 -7.92 -1.83 -4.11
N GLU A 130 -8.57 -1.05 -4.97
CA GLU A 130 -8.07 -0.77 -6.32
C GLU A 130 -7.38 0.61 -6.44
N THR A 131 -7.31 1.36 -5.34
CA THR A 131 -6.89 2.76 -5.31
C THR A 131 -5.48 3.01 -4.78
N GLY A 132 -4.69 1.96 -4.55
CA GLY A 132 -3.30 2.07 -4.10
C GLY A 132 -2.36 2.30 -5.27
N ILE A 133 -1.71 3.45 -5.34
CA ILE A 133 -0.79 3.81 -6.43
C ILE A 133 0.65 3.50 -6.00
N ASP A 134 1.32 2.60 -6.72
CA ASP A 134 2.75 2.32 -6.51
C ASP A 134 3.59 3.43 -7.15
N LEU A 135 4.15 4.31 -6.32
CA LEU A 135 4.87 5.49 -6.82
C LEU A 135 6.13 5.09 -7.58
N GLU A 136 6.88 4.12 -7.05
CA GLU A 136 8.13 3.65 -7.66
C GLU A 136 7.87 3.04 -9.04
N ALA A 137 6.89 2.14 -9.13
CA ALA A 137 6.54 1.51 -10.39
C ALA A 137 5.93 2.52 -11.37
N THR A 138 5.11 3.46 -10.89
CA THR A 138 4.53 4.53 -11.71
C THR A 138 5.60 5.45 -12.28
N PHE A 139 6.55 5.92 -11.47
CA PHE A 139 7.67 6.76 -11.95
C PHE A 139 8.58 6.02 -12.93
N THR A 140 8.80 4.73 -12.69
CA THR A 140 9.58 3.88 -13.61
C THR A 140 8.89 3.77 -14.97
N LEU A 141 7.58 3.49 -15.00
CA LEU A 141 6.80 3.43 -16.23
C LEU A 141 6.77 4.77 -16.99
N ARG A 142 6.75 5.89 -16.26
CA ARG A 142 6.78 7.25 -16.83
C ARG A 142 8.17 7.71 -17.26
N GLY A 143 9.23 6.91 -17.09
CA GLY A 143 10.61 7.31 -17.38
C GLY A 143 11.16 8.42 -16.47
N GLN A 144 10.54 8.64 -15.31
CA GLN A 144 10.92 9.68 -14.34
C GLN A 144 11.93 9.16 -13.33
N HIS A 145 13.14 8.82 -13.81
CA HIS A 145 14.17 8.13 -13.02
C HIS A 145 14.58 8.84 -11.72
N GLY A 146 14.65 10.18 -11.72
CA GLY A 146 15.03 10.94 -10.51
C GLY A 146 13.99 10.88 -9.38
N ALA A 147 12.70 10.90 -9.72
CA ALA A 147 11.62 10.71 -8.73
C ALA A 147 11.54 9.25 -8.29
N ALA A 148 11.77 8.31 -9.22
CA ALA A 148 11.84 6.89 -8.92
C ALA A 148 12.95 6.58 -7.90
N GLU A 149 14.12 7.20 -7.99
CA GLU A 149 15.22 7.01 -7.02
C GLU A 149 14.91 7.49 -5.61
N LEU A 150 14.21 8.62 -5.46
CA LEU A 150 13.73 9.08 -4.16
C LEU A 150 12.67 8.13 -3.58
N SER A 151 11.75 7.67 -4.44
CA SER A 151 10.69 6.72 -4.05
C SER A 151 11.20 5.29 -3.77
N LYS A 152 12.29 4.85 -4.42
CA LYS A 152 12.90 3.51 -4.28
C LYS A 152 13.23 3.19 -2.82
N ASN A 153 13.67 4.20 -2.08
CA ASN A 153 14.00 4.06 -0.67
C ASN A 153 12.75 4.00 0.21
N LYS A 154 11.65 4.63 -0.21
CA LYS A 154 10.38 4.64 0.54
C LYS A 154 9.48 3.45 0.21
N LYS A 155 9.58 2.87 -0.99
CA LYS A 155 8.68 1.83 -1.52
C LYS A 155 7.21 2.20 -1.30
N GLU A 156 6.89 3.45 -1.57
CA GLU A 156 5.62 4.09 -1.19
C GLU A 156 4.46 3.63 -2.09
N VAL A 157 3.35 3.34 -1.44
CA VAL A 157 2.04 3.16 -2.07
C VAL A 157 1.11 4.19 -1.48
N ASN A 158 0.63 5.12 -2.31
CA ASN A 158 -0.30 6.15 -1.86
C ASN A 158 -1.73 5.72 -2.22
N ILE A 159 -2.60 5.61 -1.22
CA ILE A 159 -3.96 5.11 -1.42
C ILE A 159 -4.92 6.30 -1.53
N VAL A 160 -5.69 6.37 -2.61
CA VAL A 160 -6.74 7.38 -2.77
C VAL A 160 -7.92 7.02 -1.86
N GLY A 161 -8.33 7.97 -1.01
CA GLY A 161 -9.50 7.83 -0.15
C GLY A 161 -9.21 7.15 1.19
N THR A 162 -9.62 5.89 1.35
CA THR A 162 -9.68 5.22 2.66
C THR A 162 -9.15 3.80 2.60
N VAL A 163 -8.31 3.43 3.57
CA VAL A 163 -8.03 2.04 3.93
C VAL A 163 -9.16 1.57 4.83
N SER A 164 -9.87 0.51 4.42
CA SER A 164 -10.99 0.00 5.21
C SER A 164 -10.50 -0.64 6.52
N SER A 165 -11.34 -0.64 7.55
CA SER A 165 -11.06 -1.35 8.80
C SER A 165 -10.76 -2.84 8.56
N GLU A 166 -11.46 -3.46 7.62
CA GLU A 166 -11.34 -4.90 7.34
C GLU A 166 -9.99 -5.27 6.68
N ASP A 167 -9.33 -4.30 6.04
CA ASP A 167 -7.99 -4.46 5.46
C ASP A 167 -6.88 -4.33 6.52
N ILE A 168 -7.16 -3.79 7.70
CA ILE A 168 -6.16 -3.60 8.76
C ILE A 168 -6.05 -4.89 9.58
N LEU A 169 -4.91 -5.56 9.53
CA LEU A 169 -4.66 -6.80 10.29
C LEU A 169 -4.47 -6.50 11.78
N GLY A 170 -3.78 -5.40 12.07
CA GLY A 170 -3.48 -4.94 13.41
C GLY A 170 -2.38 -3.89 13.40
N ALA A 171 -1.77 -3.64 14.55
CA ALA A 171 -0.70 -2.68 14.69
C ALA A 171 0.33 -3.14 15.73
N PHE A 172 1.60 -2.85 15.46
CA PHE A 172 2.63 -2.89 16.48
C PHE A 172 2.68 -1.55 17.19
N TYR A 173 2.39 -1.57 18.48
CA TYR A 173 2.71 -0.49 19.39
C TYR A 173 4.20 -0.50 19.70
N VAL A 174 4.84 0.66 19.59
CA VAL A 174 6.22 0.87 19.99
C VAL A 174 6.30 2.11 20.88
N ASN A 175 6.84 1.96 22.09
CA ASN A 175 7.05 3.09 23.00
C ASN A 175 8.50 3.61 22.97
N LEU A 176 8.76 4.67 23.74
CA LEU A 176 10.07 5.30 23.84
C LEU A 176 11.18 4.40 24.38
N THR A 177 10.83 3.35 25.13
CA THR A 177 11.79 2.37 25.67
C THR A 177 12.05 1.22 24.69
N GLY A 178 11.48 1.25 23.49
CA GLY A 178 11.58 0.18 22.51
C GLY A 178 10.73 -1.06 22.85
N LYS A 179 9.79 -0.94 23.79
CA LYS A 179 8.82 -2.01 24.06
C LYS A 179 7.91 -2.15 22.85
N ILE A 180 7.84 -3.35 22.30
CA ILE A 180 6.98 -3.72 21.18
C ILE A 180 5.80 -4.51 21.74
N LYS A 181 4.59 -4.23 21.25
CA LYS A 181 3.39 -5.02 21.53
C LYS A 181 2.55 -5.14 20.27
N TRP A 182 2.12 -6.36 19.94
CA TRP A 182 1.12 -6.56 18.89
C TRP A 182 -0.28 -6.24 19.43
N ILE A 183 -1.05 -5.48 18.65
CA ILE A 183 -2.45 -5.16 18.92
C ILE A 183 -3.25 -5.64 17.70
N GLN A 184 -4.00 -6.72 17.90
CA GLN A 184 -4.86 -7.29 16.87
C GLN A 184 -6.07 -6.40 16.60
N ASN A 185 -6.45 -6.26 15.32
CA ASN A 185 -7.69 -5.62 14.96
C ASN A 185 -8.88 -6.59 15.12
N THR A 186 -9.71 -6.37 16.13
CA THR A 186 -10.90 -7.18 16.39
C THR A 186 -12.11 -6.84 15.51
N TYR A 187 -12.04 -5.78 14.70
CA TYR A 187 -13.09 -5.40 13.76
C TYR A 187 -12.95 -6.10 12.40
N ARG A 188 -11.79 -6.71 12.13
CA ARG A 188 -11.61 -7.56 10.95
C ARG A 188 -12.35 -8.88 11.14
N LYS A 189 -13.20 -9.22 10.18
CA LYS A 189 -14.00 -10.46 10.21
C LYS A 189 -13.29 -11.65 9.56
N GLU A 190 -12.42 -11.37 8.60
CA GLU A 190 -11.70 -12.42 7.89
C GLU A 190 -10.54 -12.94 8.75
N LEU A 191 -10.27 -14.23 8.63
CA LEU A 191 -9.05 -14.83 9.17
C LEU A 191 -7.85 -14.40 8.33
N TRP A 192 -6.66 -14.42 8.92
CA TRP A 192 -5.40 -14.20 8.20
C TRP A 192 -4.32 -15.09 8.77
N ASP A 193 -3.31 -15.35 7.95
CA ASP A 193 -2.15 -16.13 8.34
C ASP A 193 -0.97 -15.22 8.66
N SER A 194 -0.57 -15.21 9.94
CA SER A 194 0.62 -14.50 10.42
C SER A 194 1.92 -14.91 9.71
N SER A 195 1.98 -16.11 9.15
CA SER A 195 3.17 -16.62 8.43
C SER A 195 3.53 -15.76 7.21
N LEU A 196 2.54 -15.07 6.63
CA LEU A 196 2.73 -14.15 5.51
C LEU A 196 3.65 -12.96 5.87
N LEU A 197 3.77 -12.65 7.16
CA LEU A 197 4.62 -11.56 7.67
C LEU A 197 6.02 -12.01 8.09
N ALA A 198 6.30 -13.31 8.13
CA ALA A 198 7.56 -13.85 8.68
C ALA A 198 8.82 -13.34 7.96
N SER A 199 8.75 -13.13 6.65
CA SER A 199 9.87 -12.62 5.84
C SER A 199 9.90 -11.09 5.75
N LEU A 200 8.81 -10.42 6.15
CA LEU A 200 8.63 -8.97 6.02
C LEU A 200 8.94 -8.23 7.34
N LEU A 201 8.84 -8.93 8.46
CA LEU A 201 9.08 -8.37 9.79
C LEU A 201 10.48 -8.71 10.31
N PRO A 202 11.14 -7.78 11.01
CA PRO A 202 12.27 -8.12 11.86
C PRO A 202 11.86 -9.14 12.92
N LYS A 203 12.81 -9.98 13.32
CA LYS A 203 12.57 -11.13 14.21
C LYS A 203 11.82 -10.73 15.48
N GLU A 204 12.19 -9.62 16.11
CA GLU A 204 11.57 -9.17 17.37
C GLU A 204 10.09 -8.79 17.22
N PHE A 205 9.67 -8.30 16.05
CA PHE A 205 8.26 -8.00 15.77
C PHE A 205 7.49 -9.27 15.44
N TYR A 206 8.11 -10.20 14.70
CA TYR A 206 7.49 -11.49 14.42
C TYR A 206 7.33 -12.34 15.69
N ASP A 207 8.33 -12.35 16.58
CA ASP A 207 8.27 -13.05 17.87
C ASP A 207 7.14 -12.51 18.76
N GLU A 208 6.86 -11.20 18.70
CA GLU A 208 5.73 -10.59 19.39
C GLU A 208 4.39 -11.03 18.79
N LEU A 209 4.27 -11.01 17.45
CA LEU A 209 3.09 -11.47 16.74
C LEU A 209 2.79 -12.96 17.05
N ALA A 210 3.82 -13.80 17.07
CA ALA A 210 3.69 -15.24 17.33
C ALA A 210 3.18 -15.59 18.75
N LYS A 211 3.12 -14.62 19.68
CA LYS A 211 2.52 -14.83 21.01
C LYS A 211 0.99 -14.97 20.94
N GLU A 212 0.36 -14.41 19.91
CA GLU A 212 -1.09 -14.51 19.68
C GLU A 212 -1.53 -15.97 19.54
N GLY A 213 -0.82 -16.74 18.71
CA GLY A 213 -1.11 -18.16 18.46
C GLY A 213 -0.83 -19.11 19.63
N LYS A 214 -0.21 -18.64 20.73
CA LYS A 214 -0.01 -19.43 21.96
C LYS A 214 -1.09 -19.18 23.02
N SER A 215 -1.99 -18.23 22.79
CA SER A 215 -3.03 -17.83 23.74
C SER A 215 -4.24 -18.78 23.80
N GLU A 216 -4.33 -19.81 22.94
CA GLU A 216 -5.47 -20.74 22.88
C GLU A 216 -5.28 -22.05 23.68
N LEU A 217 -4.21 -22.19 24.47
CA LEU A 217 -3.96 -23.40 25.28
C LEU A 217 -4.03 -23.14 26.79
N THR A 218 -5.11 -22.52 27.24
CA THR A 218 -5.56 -22.64 28.64
C THR A 218 -7.06 -22.88 28.66
N PHE A 219 -7.46 -24.13 28.40
CA PHE A 219 -8.75 -24.62 28.90
C PHE A 219 -8.53 -25.09 30.33
N SER A 220 -9.10 -24.33 31.27
CA SER A 220 -9.40 -24.76 32.64
C SER A 220 -10.54 -25.77 32.66
#